data_AF-A0A970LT91-F1
#
_entry.id   AF-A0A970LT91-F1
#
_cell.length_a   1.000
_cell.length_b   1.000
_cell.length_c   1.000
_cell.angle_alpha   90.00
_cell.angle_beta   90.00
_cell.angle_gamma   90.00
#
_symmetry.space_group_name_H-M   'P 1'
#
loop_
_entity.id
_entity.type
_entity.pdbx_description
1 polymer ?
#
loop_
_entity_poly.entity_id
_entity_poly.type
_entity_poly.pdbx_seq_one_letter_code
_entity_poly.pdbx_strand_id
1 'polypeptide(L)'
;MKKYFLILLSLIVLLVSCGGQSTLPDESITSNDNSDTSYHFVSENPEESTEESGDITEFLTLVNELLDKDERLTSLIILGEIYKDETDINGGVIIAPLSGSNEFYEYSRLKELANSVYTGEGGEYVLNFPPYGTNTVVNVSGKTWYSTHFVPDYSDKAATLRLLSFDENRSKILVTTQKGIEVELDFVNTPEGWRMAECLYKAVTDKINSASSSDEYKSTAMGMGSASALTGNCLIINVFLSDSVSEWEDGDVEKSLSRLGNACDFAESLSAYYGQSLDITSTDKAASLYLKTSDKIPADINEFVWIDLLFSDTVYKSLEGYAASHFDLESYDNWCVMFHLNKKGRSYAIPCDRANSDWEHYTAERCVVFHTDDENYSYYDSSGVYAHELFHLFGAADLYAPYISNDDSDLLNNYFPNDIMRTIPLDIELASVSPFTAFRLGWLGYLDQQFTFLIN
;
A
#
# COMPACT_ATOMS: atom_id res chain seq x y z
N MET A 1 44.96 -12.80 15.74
CA MET A 1 44.89 -13.88 16.74
C MET A 1 44.27 -15.10 16.08
N LYS A 2 45.04 -16.17 15.93
CA LYS A 2 44.60 -17.51 15.50
C LYS A 2 44.12 -18.30 16.72
N LYS A 3 43.24 -19.29 16.50
CA LYS A 3 42.36 -20.01 17.45
C LYS A 3 41.01 -19.28 17.53
N TYR A 4 39.95 -19.69 16.83
CA TYR A 4 39.28 -20.98 16.97
C TYR A 4 38.89 -21.57 15.61
N PHE A 5 39.26 -22.84 15.44
CA PHE A 5 38.92 -23.72 14.34
C PHE A 5 38.52 -25.04 15.01
N LEU A 6 37.50 -25.71 14.48
CA LEU A 6 37.07 -27.09 14.78
C LEU A 6 36.42 -27.33 16.16
N ILE A 7 35.13 -27.62 16.09
CA ILE A 7 34.33 -28.68 16.75
C ILE A 7 32.88 -28.22 16.48
N LEU A 8 32.15 -28.75 15.50
CA LEU A 8 31.42 -30.01 15.64
C LEU A 8 30.86 -30.41 14.26
N LEU A 9 31.54 -31.31 13.56
CA LEU A 9 31.00 -31.99 12.38
C LEU A 9 31.56 -33.41 12.38
N SER A 10 30.87 -34.36 13.03
CA SER A 10 30.82 -35.79 12.67
C SER A 10 30.15 -36.67 13.74
N LEU A 11 28.97 -37.20 13.40
CA LEU A 11 28.47 -38.54 13.75
C LEU A 11 27.24 -38.79 12.85
N ILE A 12 27.41 -39.34 11.64
CA ILE A 12 27.38 -40.78 11.28
C ILE A 12 26.03 -41.41 11.70
N VAL A 13 25.02 -41.55 10.83
CA VAL A 13 24.79 -42.57 9.77
C VAL A 13 24.29 -43.93 10.31
N LEU A 14 23.19 -44.41 9.69
CA LEU A 14 22.59 -45.76 9.61
C LEU A 14 21.39 -46.10 10.54
N LEU A 15 20.19 -46.23 9.93
CA LEU A 15 19.43 -47.49 9.67
C LEU A 15 18.09 -47.11 8.98
N VAL A 16 17.94 -47.32 7.67
CA VAL A 16 17.34 -48.49 6.98
C VAL A 16 15.83 -48.69 7.19
N SER A 17 15.16 -48.76 6.05
CA SER A 17 13.75 -48.99 5.70
C SER A 17 12.92 -49.99 6.51
N CYS A 18 11.65 -49.62 6.68
CA CYS A 18 10.45 -50.41 6.32
C CYS A 18 9.40 -49.36 5.88
N GLY A 19 8.79 -49.38 4.69
CA GLY A 19 8.11 -50.49 4.05
C GLY A 19 6.60 -50.31 4.26
N GLY A 20 5.90 -49.69 3.29
CA GLY A 20 4.46 -49.46 3.37
C GLY A 20 3.90 -48.79 2.12
N GLN A 21 3.74 -49.55 1.04
CA GLN A 21 2.88 -49.21 -0.09
C GLN A 21 1.42 -49.16 0.37
N SER A 22 0.70 -48.10 0.04
CA SER A 22 -0.74 -48.17 -0.18
C SER A 22 -1.05 -47.55 -1.54
N THR A 23 -1.36 -48.44 -2.48
CA THR A 23 -1.96 -48.18 -3.78
C THR A 23 -3.25 -47.38 -3.63
N LEU A 24 -3.38 -46.27 -4.37
CA LEU A 24 -4.67 -45.66 -4.69
C LEU A 24 -4.87 -45.71 -6.22
N PRO A 25 -6.11 -45.87 -6.68
CA PRO A 25 -6.40 -46.36 -8.01
C PRO A 25 -6.33 -45.27 -9.07
N ASP A 26 -5.89 -45.73 -10.23
CA ASP A 26 -5.96 -45.12 -11.54
C ASP A 26 -7.44 -44.97 -11.93
N GLU A 27 -7.96 -43.75 -11.99
CA GLU A 27 -9.19 -43.42 -12.70
C GLU A 27 -8.90 -42.34 -13.74
N SER A 28 -8.65 -42.80 -14.95
CA SER A 28 -8.81 -42.03 -16.17
C SER A 28 -10.26 -41.54 -16.29
N ILE A 29 -10.50 -40.25 -16.05
CA ILE A 29 -11.76 -39.60 -16.40
C ILE A 29 -11.54 -38.79 -17.67
N THR A 30 -12.18 -39.26 -18.73
CA THR A 30 -12.33 -38.61 -20.02
C THR A 30 -12.99 -37.24 -19.86
N SER A 31 -12.39 -36.23 -20.48
CA SER A 31 -12.95 -34.90 -20.69
C SER A 31 -14.34 -34.97 -21.33
N ASN A 32 -15.34 -34.43 -20.63
CA ASN A 32 -16.57 -33.97 -21.25
C ASN A 32 -16.85 -32.56 -20.72
N ASP A 33 -16.59 -31.60 -21.60
CA ASP A 33 -17.10 -30.23 -21.50
C ASP A 33 -18.63 -30.26 -21.46
N ASN A 34 -19.19 -29.69 -20.39
CA ASN A 34 -20.45 -28.95 -20.38
C ASN A 34 -20.61 -28.35 -18.98
N SER A 35 -20.21 -27.09 -18.83
CA SER A 35 -20.43 -26.26 -17.64
C SER A 35 -21.90 -25.82 -17.59
N ASP A 36 -22.69 -26.54 -16.80
CA ASP A 36 -24.05 -26.15 -16.43
C ASP A 36 -23.99 -25.74 -14.94
N THR A 37 -23.62 -24.49 -14.67
CA THR A 37 -23.48 -23.93 -13.31
C THR A 37 -24.83 -23.48 -12.79
N SER A 38 -25.56 -24.41 -12.16
CA SER A 38 -26.77 -24.08 -11.40
C SER A 38 -26.43 -23.82 -9.93
N TYR A 39 -26.68 -22.60 -9.45
CA TYR A 39 -26.44 -22.21 -8.06
C TYR A 39 -27.56 -22.73 -7.15
N HIS A 40 -27.22 -23.11 -5.91
CA HIS A 40 -28.19 -23.59 -4.93
C HIS A 40 -28.80 -22.44 -4.12
N PHE A 41 -30.12 -22.28 -4.18
CA PHE A 41 -30.88 -21.27 -3.45
C PHE A 41 -31.41 -21.81 -2.11
N VAL A 42 -31.35 -20.98 -1.07
CA VAL A 42 -32.00 -21.23 0.23
C VAL A 42 -32.87 -20.03 0.58
N SER A 43 -34.20 -20.22 0.59
CA SER A 43 -35.18 -19.22 1.05
C SER A 43 -35.62 -19.55 2.48
N GLU A 44 -35.63 -18.56 3.38
CA GLU A 44 -36.06 -18.70 4.78
C GLU A 44 -37.51 -18.26 5.04
N ASN A 45 -38.31 -17.87 4.03
CA ASN A 45 -39.72 -17.50 4.23
C ASN A 45 -40.62 -17.98 3.07
N PRO A 46 -41.46 -19.02 3.27
CA PRO A 46 -42.30 -19.59 2.22
C PRO A 46 -43.75 -19.07 2.19
N GLU A 47 -44.08 -17.96 2.86
CA GLU A 47 -45.46 -17.44 2.90
C GLU A 47 -45.62 -16.09 2.21
N GLU A 48 -45.40 -16.03 0.89
CA GLU A 48 -45.80 -14.90 0.05
C GLU A 48 -46.54 -15.36 -1.21
N SER A 49 -47.36 -14.46 -1.75
CA SER A 49 -48.37 -14.75 -2.76
C SER A 49 -47.80 -15.35 -4.05
N THR A 50 -48.60 -16.10 -4.81
CA THR A 50 -48.11 -16.85 -6.00
C THR A 50 -47.54 -15.98 -7.11
N GLU A 51 -47.93 -14.70 -7.23
CA GLU A 51 -47.36 -13.75 -8.19
C GLU A 51 -45.99 -13.23 -7.72
N GLU A 52 -45.88 -12.86 -6.45
CA GLU A 52 -44.64 -12.41 -5.78
C GLU A 52 -43.55 -13.49 -5.81
N SER A 53 -43.95 -14.76 -5.68
CA SER A 53 -43.03 -15.91 -5.85
C SER A 53 -42.49 -16.06 -7.28
N GLY A 54 -43.25 -15.60 -8.29
CA GLY A 54 -42.87 -15.64 -9.70
C GLY A 54 -41.82 -14.58 -10.03
N ASP A 55 -42.06 -13.34 -9.61
CA ASP A 55 -41.14 -12.21 -9.81
C ASP A 55 -39.79 -12.44 -9.13
N ILE A 56 -39.80 -13.01 -7.92
CA ILE A 56 -38.56 -13.40 -7.21
C ILE A 56 -37.80 -14.48 -7.98
N THR A 57 -38.48 -15.48 -8.53
CA THR A 57 -37.82 -16.57 -9.28
C THR A 57 -37.16 -16.05 -10.56
N GLU A 58 -37.83 -15.14 -11.28
CA GLU A 58 -37.28 -14.49 -12.47
C GLU A 58 -36.07 -13.61 -12.12
N PHE A 59 -36.19 -12.81 -11.05
CA PHE A 59 -35.09 -11.99 -10.55
C PHE A 59 -33.86 -12.83 -10.16
N LEU A 60 -34.05 -13.95 -9.45
CA LEU A 60 -32.93 -14.82 -9.06
C LEU A 60 -32.27 -15.51 -10.26
N THR A 61 -33.03 -15.79 -11.32
CA THR A 61 -32.48 -16.27 -12.60
C THR A 61 -31.59 -15.20 -13.23
N LEU A 62 -32.05 -13.95 -13.24
CA LEU A 62 -31.29 -12.81 -13.74
C LEU A 62 -30.03 -12.53 -12.90
N VAL A 63 -30.09 -12.71 -11.58
CA VAL A 63 -28.92 -12.58 -10.70
C VAL A 63 -27.82 -13.57 -11.09
N ASN A 64 -28.17 -14.83 -11.40
CA ASN A 64 -27.19 -15.82 -11.87
C ASN A 64 -26.54 -15.37 -13.20
N GLU A 65 -27.34 -14.88 -14.16
CA GLU A 65 -26.81 -14.39 -15.43
C GLU A 65 -25.88 -13.19 -15.26
N LEU A 66 -26.16 -12.31 -14.28
CA LEU A 66 -25.29 -11.18 -13.96
C LEU A 66 -23.97 -11.65 -13.33
N LEU A 67 -24.02 -12.61 -12.41
CA LEU A 67 -22.83 -13.19 -11.78
C LEU A 67 -21.93 -13.94 -12.79
N ASP A 68 -22.52 -14.64 -13.76
CA ASP A 68 -21.76 -15.31 -14.82
C ASP A 68 -21.04 -14.29 -15.73
N LYS A 69 -21.68 -13.14 -16.00
CA LYS A 69 -21.06 -12.04 -16.76
C LYS A 69 -20.01 -11.28 -15.93
N ASP A 70 -20.22 -11.11 -14.63
CA ASP A 70 -19.23 -10.59 -13.68
C ASP A 70 -17.98 -11.46 -13.68
N GLU A 71 -18.13 -12.79 -13.61
CA GLU A 71 -17.02 -13.74 -13.68
C GLU A 71 -16.26 -13.59 -15.00
N ARG A 72 -16.98 -13.45 -16.13
CA ARG A 72 -16.35 -13.24 -17.43
C ARG A 72 -15.55 -11.93 -17.48
N LEU A 73 -16.10 -10.83 -16.96
CA LEU A 73 -15.41 -9.54 -16.90
C LEU A 73 -14.20 -9.58 -15.98
N THR A 74 -14.31 -10.23 -14.82
CA THR A 74 -13.20 -10.49 -13.91
C THR A 74 -12.10 -11.27 -14.60
N SER A 75 -12.43 -12.34 -15.31
CA SER A 75 -11.45 -13.16 -16.03
C SER A 75 -10.77 -12.38 -17.16
N LEU A 76 -11.56 -11.65 -17.96
CA LEU A 76 -11.06 -10.84 -19.06
C LEU A 76 -10.08 -9.75 -18.60
N ILE A 77 -10.49 -8.95 -17.63
CA ILE A 77 -9.78 -7.72 -17.26
C ILE A 77 -8.88 -7.97 -16.05
N ILE A 78 -9.45 -8.38 -14.92
CA ILE A 78 -8.69 -8.50 -13.66
C ILE A 78 -7.64 -9.61 -13.76
N LEU A 79 -8.02 -10.77 -14.34
CA LEU A 79 -7.14 -11.93 -14.51
C LEU A 79 -6.35 -11.93 -15.83
N GLY A 80 -6.46 -10.86 -16.62
CA GLY A 80 -5.64 -10.65 -17.80
C GLY A 80 -5.91 -11.59 -18.99
N GLU A 81 -7.04 -12.30 -19.04
CA GLU A 81 -7.35 -13.17 -20.18
C GLU A 81 -7.43 -12.39 -21.50
N ILE A 82 -7.78 -11.10 -21.47
CA ILE A 82 -7.92 -10.26 -22.66
C ILE A 82 -6.65 -10.18 -23.52
N TYR A 83 -5.47 -10.37 -22.92
CA TYR A 83 -4.17 -10.29 -23.59
C TYR A 83 -3.36 -11.60 -23.53
N LYS A 84 -3.94 -12.68 -23.02
CA LYS A 84 -3.24 -13.96 -22.81
C LYS A 84 -2.70 -14.59 -24.11
N ASP A 85 -3.39 -14.36 -25.22
CA ASP A 85 -2.98 -14.83 -26.56
C ASP A 85 -2.10 -13.81 -27.31
N GLU A 86 -1.87 -12.62 -26.74
CA GLU A 86 -1.23 -11.50 -27.42
C GLU A 86 0.30 -11.43 -27.18
N THR A 87 0.87 -12.10 -26.16
CA THR A 87 2.33 -12.06 -25.88
C THR A 87 2.92 -13.28 -25.14
N ASP A 88 4.23 -13.51 -25.37
CA ASP A 88 5.13 -14.34 -24.57
C ASP A 88 5.72 -13.45 -23.45
N ILE A 89 5.10 -13.45 -22.28
CA ILE A 89 5.29 -12.41 -21.23
C ILE A 89 6.61 -12.62 -20.49
N ASN A 90 7.70 -12.01 -20.98
CA ASN A 90 8.94 -11.86 -20.23
C ASN A 90 8.95 -10.54 -19.45
N GLY A 91 8.39 -10.55 -18.24
CA GLY A 91 8.87 -9.75 -17.10
C GLY A 91 8.77 -8.22 -17.13
N GLY A 92 7.79 -7.61 -17.82
CA GLY A 92 7.59 -6.15 -17.77
C GLY A 92 6.16 -5.71 -18.08
N VAL A 93 5.87 -4.44 -17.78
CA VAL A 93 4.61 -3.77 -18.17
C VAL A 93 4.68 -3.45 -19.67
N ILE A 94 3.83 -4.10 -20.46
CA ILE A 94 3.69 -3.93 -21.90
C ILE A 94 2.40 -3.17 -22.15
N ILE A 95 2.46 -2.10 -22.92
CA ILE A 95 1.28 -1.37 -23.39
C ILE A 95 1.19 -1.54 -24.91
N ALA A 96 0.14 -2.21 -25.38
CA ALA A 96 -0.04 -2.53 -26.80
C ALA A 96 -1.51 -2.53 -27.23
N PRO A 97 -1.81 -2.26 -28.51
CA PRO A 97 -3.17 -2.44 -29.02
C PRO A 97 -3.55 -3.92 -29.03
N LEU A 98 -4.81 -4.25 -28.74
CA LEU A 98 -5.33 -5.59 -29.01
C LEU A 98 -5.30 -5.88 -30.52
N SER A 99 -5.19 -7.16 -30.87
CA SER A 99 -5.32 -7.58 -32.27
C SER A 99 -6.69 -7.19 -32.84
N GLY A 100 -6.73 -6.78 -34.12
CA GLY A 100 -7.98 -6.48 -34.81
C GLY A 100 -8.94 -7.69 -34.96
N SER A 101 -8.46 -8.91 -34.67
CA SER A 101 -9.30 -10.12 -34.60
C SER A 101 -9.94 -10.35 -33.22
N ASN A 102 -9.51 -9.61 -32.19
CA ASN A 102 -10.06 -9.72 -30.84
C ASN A 102 -11.47 -9.09 -30.81
N GLU A 103 -12.44 -9.78 -30.20
CA GLU A 103 -13.83 -9.30 -30.12
C GLU A 103 -13.97 -7.97 -29.37
N PHE A 104 -13.01 -7.67 -28.48
CA PHE A 104 -12.93 -6.45 -27.68
C PHE A 104 -11.97 -5.40 -28.26
N TYR A 105 -11.55 -5.54 -29.53
CA TYR A 105 -10.70 -4.55 -30.20
C TYR A 105 -11.29 -3.12 -30.18
N GLU A 106 -12.61 -3.00 -30.33
CA GLU A 106 -13.31 -1.73 -30.14
C GLU A 106 -13.63 -1.52 -28.66
N TYR A 107 -13.16 -0.43 -28.05
CA TYR A 107 -13.33 -0.17 -26.62
C TYR A 107 -14.80 -0.05 -26.21
N SER A 108 -15.68 0.35 -27.15
CA SER A 108 -17.12 0.39 -26.91
C SER A 108 -17.70 -0.97 -26.55
N ARG A 109 -17.13 -2.09 -27.04
CA ARG A 109 -17.60 -3.45 -26.71
C ARG A 109 -17.36 -3.82 -25.25
N LEU A 110 -16.20 -3.44 -24.70
CA LEU A 110 -15.92 -3.62 -23.27
C LEU A 110 -16.86 -2.77 -22.40
N LYS A 111 -17.08 -1.51 -22.80
CA LYS A 111 -18.03 -0.63 -22.12
C LYS A 111 -19.47 -1.16 -22.18
N GLU A 112 -19.90 -1.66 -23.33
CA GLU A 112 -21.21 -2.30 -23.51
C GLU A 112 -21.36 -3.51 -22.58
N LEU A 113 -20.33 -4.37 -22.51
CA LEU A 113 -20.33 -5.53 -21.63
C LEU A 113 -20.37 -5.10 -20.15
N ALA A 114 -19.50 -4.18 -19.72
CA ALA A 114 -19.47 -3.68 -18.34
C ALA A 114 -20.81 -3.03 -17.94
N ASN A 115 -21.38 -2.17 -18.79
CA ASN A 115 -22.67 -1.51 -18.54
C ASN A 115 -23.87 -2.49 -18.60
N SER A 116 -23.69 -3.68 -19.17
CA SER A 116 -24.71 -4.73 -19.14
C SER A 116 -24.75 -5.51 -17.83
N VAL A 117 -23.69 -5.39 -17.01
CA VAL A 117 -23.53 -6.09 -15.73
C VAL A 117 -23.67 -5.12 -14.57
N TYR A 118 -22.97 -3.98 -14.62
CA TYR A 118 -22.83 -3.08 -13.50
C TYR A 118 -23.59 -1.77 -13.66
N THR A 119 -23.88 -1.13 -12.52
CA THR A 119 -24.10 0.31 -12.47
C THR A 119 -22.77 1.05 -12.66
N GLY A 120 -22.83 2.38 -12.84
CA GLY A 120 -21.67 3.21 -13.19
C GLY A 120 -20.41 2.92 -12.36
N GLU A 121 -20.53 2.88 -11.03
CA GLU A 121 -19.38 2.69 -10.13
C GLU A 121 -18.72 1.31 -10.28
N GLY A 122 -19.52 0.22 -10.31
CA GLY A 122 -18.99 -1.13 -10.50
C GLY A 122 -18.32 -1.33 -11.86
N GLY A 123 -18.91 -0.76 -12.92
CA GLY A 123 -18.34 -0.79 -14.26
C GLY A 123 -17.04 0.02 -14.37
N GLU A 124 -16.99 1.18 -13.72
CA GLU A 124 -15.79 2.01 -13.63
C GLU A 124 -14.66 1.30 -12.89
N TYR A 125 -14.94 0.61 -11.77
CA TYR A 125 -13.91 -0.15 -11.07
C TYR A 125 -13.26 -1.20 -11.98
N VAL A 126 -14.07 -2.02 -12.65
CA VAL A 126 -13.55 -3.10 -13.50
C VAL A 126 -12.78 -2.54 -14.70
N LEU A 127 -13.32 -1.53 -15.39
CA LEU A 127 -12.64 -0.93 -16.55
C LEU A 127 -11.39 -0.12 -16.17
N ASN A 128 -11.30 0.31 -14.92
CA ASN A 128 -10.14 1.02 -14.39
C ASN A 128 -9.27 0.15 -13.49
N PHE A 129 -9.33 -1.17 -13.61
CA PHE A 129 -8.45 -2.07 -12.87
C PHE A 129 -7.06 -2.18 -13.52
N PRO A 130 -5.95 -2.25 -12.76
CA PRO A 130 -5.86 -2.06 -11.32
C PRO A 130 -6.14 -0.61 -10.90
N PRO A 131 -6.58 -0.35 -9.65
CA PRO A 131 -6.95 1.00 -9.17
C PRO A 131 -5.79 2.01 -9.11
N TYR A 132 -4.59 1.58 -9.47
CA TYR A 132 -3.38 2.39 -9.52
C TYR A 132 -2.48 1.93 -10.68
N GLY A 133 -1.60 2.82 -11.13
CA GLY A 133 -0.75 2.56 -12.28
C GLY A 133 -1.50 2.60 -13.61
N THR A 134 -1.03 1.83 -14.58
CA THR A 134 -1.69 1.73 -15.88
C THR A 134 -2.79 0.66 -15.85
N ASN A 135 -4.01 1.07 -16.18
CA ASN A 135 -5.16 0.18 -16.25
C ASN A 135 -4.92 -0.94 -17.28
N THR A 136 -5.45 -2.12 -16.99
CA THR A 136 -5.41 -3.29 -17.86
C THR A 136 -5.94 -2.99 -19.25
N VAL A 137 -6.99 -2.16 -19.35
CA VAL A 137 -7.57 -1.72 -20.61
C VAL A 137 -7.58 -0.20 -20.69
N VAL A 138 -7.12 0.33 -21.82
CA VAL A 138 -7.02 1.77 -22.07
C VAL A 138 -7.68 2.09 -23.41
N ASN A 139 -8.48 3.14 -23.43
CA ASN A 139 -9.10 3.65 -24.65
C ASN A 139 -8.15 4.60 -25.39
N VAL A 140 -7.62 4.17 -26.53
CA VAL A 140 -6.82 5.02 -27.40
C VAL A 140 -7.53 5.15 -28.73
N SER A 141 -8.08 6.34 -28.98
CA SER A 141 -8.82 6.67 -30.22
C SER A 141 -9.96 5.68 -30.56
N GLY A 142 -10.66 5.18 -29.53
CA GLY A 142 -11.78 4.24 -29.66
C GLY A 142 -11.37 2.77 -29.70
N LYS A 143 -10.06 2.47 -29.74
CA LYS A 143 -9.53 1.11 -29.71
C LYS A 143 -9.10 0.72 -28.31
N THR A 144 -9.25 -0.55 -27.99
CA THR A 144 -8.74 -1.13 -26.76
C THR A 144 -7.25 -1.40 -26.89
N TRP A 145 -6.49 -0.75 -26.02
CA TRP A 145 -5.12 -1.12 -25.72
C TRP A 145 -5.12 -1.87 -24.40
N TYR A 146 -4.22 -2.84 -24.28
CA TYR A 146 -4.00 -3.54 -23.03
C TYR A 146 -2.69 -3.12 -22.38
N SER A 147 -2.66 -3.20 -21.06
CA SER A 147 -1.45 -3.17 -20.25
C SER A 147 -1.30 -4.50 -19.54
N THR A 148 -0.10 -5.08 -19.51
CA THR A 148 0.18 -6.18 -18.58
C THR A 148 0.33 -5.64 -17.16
N HIS A 149 -0.13 -6.41 -16.18
CA HIS A 149 -0.13 -6.05 -14.76
C HIS A 149 0.04 -7.29 -13.88
N PHE A 150 0.15 -7.10 -12.58
CA PHE A 150 0.12 -8.21 -11.63
C PHE A 150 -1.24 -8.89 -11.69
N VAL A 151 -1.25 -10.15 -12.08
CA VAL A 151 -2.47 -10.96 -12.10
C VAL A 151 -2.68 -11.55 -10.69
N PRO A 152 -3.76 -11.17 -9.99
CA PRO A 152 -4.03 -11.71 -8.66
C PRO A 152 -4.34 -13.21 -8.74
N ASP A 153 -3.95 -13.94 -7.69
CA ASP A 153 -4.33 -15.35 -7.54
C ASP A 153 -5.78 -15.45 -7.04
N TYR A 154 -6.72 -15.19 -7.95
CA TYR A 154 -8.15 -15.21 -7.68
C TYR A 154 -8.85 -16.22 -8.58
N SER A 155 -9.57 -17.14 -7.93
CA SER A 155 -10.32 -18.22 -8.58
C SER A 155 -11.70 -18.44 -7.93
N ASP A 156 -12.09 -17.55 -7.03
CA ASP A 156 -13.28 -17.74 -6.21
C ASP A 156 -14.53 -17.30 -6.98
N LYS A 157 -15.62 -18.03 -6.77
CA LYS A 157 -16.88 -17.87 -7.51
C LYS A 157 -18.05 -17.91 -6.56
N ALA A 158 -19.19 -17.35 -6.97
CA ALA A 158 -20.42 -17.57 -6.25
C ALA A 158 -20.72 -19.08 -6.14
N ALA A 159 -21.27 -19.53 -5.01
CA ALA A 159 -21.66 -20.91 -4.79
C ALA A 159 -23.13 -21.01 -4.37
N THR A 160 -23.53 -20.22 -3.38
CA THR A 160 -24.92 -20.15 -2.92
C THR A 160 -25.38 -18.71 -2.81
N LEU A 161 -26.66 -18.50 -3.08
CA LEU A 161 -27.30 -17.19 -3.04
C LEU A 161 -28.46 -17.20 -2.05
N ARG A 162 -28.52 -16.19 -1.18
CA ARG A 162 -29.65 -15.95 -0.28
C ARG A 162 -30.16 -14.54 -0.48
N LEU A 163 -31.44 -14.41 -0.84
CA LEU A 163 -32.13 -13.13 -0.95
C LEU A 163 -32.29 -12.51 0.45
N LEU A 164 -31.76 -11.31 0.63
CA LEU A 164 -31.89 -10.54 1.88
C LEU A 164 -33.01 -9.52 1.81
N SER A 165 -33.15 -8.84 0.67
CA SER A 165 -34.24 -7.89 0.43
C SER A 165 -34.56 -7.80 -1.06
N PHE A 166 -35.82 -7.56 -1.39
CA PHE A 166 -36.28 -7.33 -2.76
C PHE A 166 -37.28 -6.17 -2.76
N ASP A 167 -36.98 -5.13 -3.51
CA ASP A 167 -37.91 -4.05 -3.84
C ASP A 167 -37.83 -3.75 -5.35
N GLU A 168 -38.75 -2.92 -5.86
CA GLU A 168 -38.86 -2.62 -7.30
C GLU A 168 -37.62 -1.91 -7.90
N ASN A 169 -36.78 -1.28 -7.07
CA ASN A 169 -35.65 -0.46 -7.47
C ASN A 169 -34.29 -1.05 -7.05
N ARG A 170 -34.26 -1.84 -5.98
CA ARG A 170 -33.05 -2.37 -5.36
C ARG A 170 -33.31 -3.72 -4.70
N SER A 171 -32.30 -4.58 -4.72
CA SER A 171 -32.30 -5.86 -4.02
C SER A 171 -30.93 -6.12 -3.42
N LYS A 172 -30.89 -6.90 -2.33
CA LYS A 172 -29.65 -7.37 -1.72
C LYS A 172 -29.61 -8.89 -1.71
N ILE A 173 -28.50 -9.43 -2.18
CA ILE A 173 -28.21 -10.86 -2.15
C ILE A 173 -26.99 -11.09 -1.28
N LEU A 174 -27.09 -12.02 -0.34
CA LEU A 174 -25.93 -12.62 0.29
C LEU A 174 -25.37 -13.68 -0.65
N VAL A 175 -24.15 -13.48 -1.09
CA VAL A 175 -23.38 -14.45 -1.88
C VAL A 175 -22.41 -15.15 -0.95
N THR A 176 -22.50 -16.48 -0.87
CA THR A 176 -21.45 -17.31 -0.29
C THR A 176 -20.61 -17.85 -1.44
N THR A 177 -19.31 -17.60 -1.39
CA THR A 177 -18.37 -18.08 -2.41
C THR A 177 -18.01 -19.55 -2.22
N GLN A 178 -17.33 -20.14 -3.19
CA GLN A 178 -16.83 -21.52 -3.11
C GLN A 178 -15.81 -21.70 -1.98
N LYS A 179 -15.05 -20.65 -1.65
CA LYS A 179 -14.15 -20.65 -0.48
C LYS A 179 -14.87 -20.33 0.84
N GLY A 180 -16.19 -20.17 0.82
CA GLY A 180 -17.02 -19.93 2.02
C GLY A 180 -17.01 -18.48 2.50
N ILE A 181 -16.59 -17.53 1.67
CA ILE A 181 -16.62 -16.10 2.01
C ILE A 181 -18.03 -15.59 1.76
N GLU A 182 -18.60 -14.91 2.75
CA GLU A 182 -19.92 -14.30 2.65
C GLU A 182 -19.82 -12.79 2.41
N VAL A 183 -20.39 -12.32 1.29
CA VAL A 183 -20.46 -10.91 0.90
C VAL A 183 -21.90 -10.53 0.51
N GLU A 184 -22.32 -9.32 0.89
CA GLU A 184 -23.59 -8.76 0.45
C GLU A 184 -23.37 -8.00 -0.85
N LEU A 185 -24.14 -8.32 -1.89
CA LEU A 185 -24.13 -7.58 -3.15
C LEU A 185 -25.45 -6.83 -3.33
N ASP A 186 -25.34 -5.54 -3.66
CA ASP A 186 -26.46 -4.70 -4.07
C ASP A 186 -26.74 -4.89 -5.56
N PHE A 187 -28.01 -5.08 -5.89
CA PHE A 187 -28.54 -5.07 -7.25
C PHE A 187 -29.48 -3.88 -7.41
N VAL A 188 -29.40 -3.15 -8.51
CA VAL A 188 -30.15 -1.93 -8.78
C VAL A 188 -30.89 -2.08 -10.09
N ASN A 189 -32.19 -1.78 -10.09
CA ASN A 189 -33.03 -1.77 -11.28
C ASN A 189 -32.87 -0.43 -12.00
N THR A 190 -32.32 -0.45 -13.22
CA THR A 190 -32.19 0.73 -14.08
C THR A 190 -33.25 0.70 -15.20
N PRO A 191 -33.45 1.77 -15.97
CA PRO A 191 -34.31 1.73 -17.17
C PRO A 191 -33.92 0.64 -18.18
N GLU A 192 -32.68 0.17 -18.14
CA GLU A 192 -32.11 -0.89 -18.97
C GLU A 192 -32.10 -2.27 -18.28
N GLY A 193 -32.73 -2.40 -17.11
CA GLY A 193 -32.87 -3.62 -16.30
C GLY A 193 -31.97 -3.67 -15.06
N TRP A 194 -31.99 -4.80 -14.36
CA TRP A 194 -31.17 -4.99 -13.17
C TRP A 194 -29.67 -5.03 -13.46
N ARG A 195 -28.89 -4.45 -12.56
CA ARG A 195 -27.43 -4.37 -12.60
C ARG A 195 -26.85 -4.60 -11.22
N MET A 196 -25.64 -5.12 -11.16
CA MET A 196 -24.84 -5.21 -9.93
C MET A 196 -24.26 -3.83 -9.59
N ALA A 197 -24.29 -3.43 -8.32
CA ALA A 197 -23.67 -2.17 -7.88
C ALA A 197 -22.14 -2.25 -7.88
N GLU A 198 -21.60 -3.44 -7.59
CA GLU A 198 -20.16 -3.72 -7.52
C GLU A 198 -19.86 -5.12 -8.04
N CYS A 199 -18.59 -5.39 -8.39
CA CYS A 199 -18.18 -6.72 -8.82
C CYS A 199 -17.87 -7.65 -7.64
N LEU A 200 -18.08 -8.96 -7.84
CA LEU A 200 -17.87 -9.96 -6.80
C LEU A 200 -16.41 -9.98 -6.33
N TYR A 201 -15.46 -9.87 -7.28
CA TYR A 201 -14.03 -9.79 -6.97
C TYR A 201 -13.75 -8.71 -5.92
N LYS A 202 -14.23 -7.48 -6.16
CA LYS A 202 -14.00 -6.34 -5.26
C LYS A 202 -14.62 -6.57 -3.89
N ALA A 203 -15.87 -7.01 -3.85
CA ALA A 203 -16.57 -7.27 -2.59
C ALA A 203 -15.82 -8.33 -1.74
N VAL A 204 -15.32 -9.39 -2.38
CA VAL A 204 -14.55 -10.45 -1.72
C VAL A 204 -13.19 -9.92 -1.26
N THR A 205 -12.45 -9.19 -2.09
CA THR A 205 -11.13 -8.66 -1.72
C THR A 205 -11.25 -7.63 -0.59
N ASP A 206 -12.25 -6.76 -0.62
CA ASP A 206 -12.48 -5.78 0.46
C ASP A 206 -12.86 -6.48 1.77
N LYS A 207 -13.64 -7.57 1.69
CA LYS A 207 -13.98 -8.40 2.85
C LYS A 207 -12.75 -9.08 3.45
N ILE A 208 -11.86 -9.61 2.61
CA ILE A 208 -10.60 -10.22 3.07
C ILE A 208 -9.71 -9.13 3.69
N ASN A 209 -9.49 -8.02 2.98
CA ASN A 209 -8.62 -6.93 3.41
C ASN A 209 -9.10 -6.26 4.71
N SER A 210 -10.42 -6.14 4.92
CA SER A 210 -10.98 -5.63 6.18
C SER A 210 -10.91 -6.62 7.34
N ALA A 211 -10.77 -7.92 7.05
CA ALA A 211 -10.56 -8.96 8.06
C ALA A 211 -9.07 -9.19 8.38
N SER A 212 -8.17 -8.83 7.46
CA SER A 212 -6.72 -8.91 7.66
C SER A 212 -6.29 -8.05 8.85
N SER A 213 -5.62 -8.67 9.82
CA SER A 213 -4.99 -7.95 10.93
C SER A 213 -3.59 -7.50 10.54
N SER A 214 -3.18 -6.28 10.93
CA SER A 214 -1.80 -5.80 10.83
C SER A 214 -0.78 -6.72 11.53
N ASP A 215 -1.25 -7.59 12.44
CA ASP A 215 -0.47 -8.61 13.13
C ASP A 215 0.21 -9.62 12.20
N GLU A 216 -0.39 -9.95 11.05
CA GLU A 216 0.23 -10.85 10.06
C GLU A 216 1.48 -10.24 9.41
N TYR A 217 1.61 -8.91 9.47
CA TYR A 217 2.68 -8.16 8.82
C TYR A 217 3.60 -7.43 9.80
N LYS A 218 3.61 -7.81 11.09
CA LYS A 218 4.51 -7.24 12.11
C LYS A 218 6.00 -7.36 11.76
N SER A 219 6.39 -8.28 10.87
CA SER A 219 7.77 -8.41 10.39
C SER A 219 8.15 -7.41 9.28
N THR A 220 7.20 -6.62 8.78
CA THR A 220 7.39 -5.71 7.64
C THR A 220 7.91 -4.33 8.03
N ALA A 221 8.38 -4.10 9.24
CA ALA A 221 8.75 -2.77 9.74
C ALA A 221 7.65 -1.69 9.78
N MET A 222 6.43 -2.00 9.31
CA MET A 222 5.21 -1.34 9.77
C MET A 222 5.08 -1.53 11.29
N GLY A 223 4.77 -0.46 12.03
CA GLY A 223 4.63 -0.55 13.48
C GLY A 223 5.96 -0.73 14.24
N MET A 224 7.10 -0.57 13.57
CA MET A 224 8.41 -0.58 14.23
C MET A 224 8.74 0.78 14.87
N GLY A 225 9.67 0.73 15.82
CA GLY A 225 10.13 1.91 16.55
C GLY A 225 9.21 2.38 17.67
N SER A 226 9.45 3.61 18.07
CA SER A 226 8.73 4.32 19.13
C SER A 226 7.46 4.97 18.62
N ALA A 227 7.46 5.41 17.35
CA ALA A 227 6.34 6.13 16.74
C ALA A 227 5.36 5.26 15.94
N SER A 228 5.64 3.97 15.73
CA SER A 228 4.74 2.93 15.18
C SER A 228 3.97 3.22 13.87
N ALA A 229 3.06 4.20 13.83
CA ALA A 229 2.27 4.65 12.70
C ALA A 229 2.15 6.18 12.69
N LEU A 230 2.14 6.79 11.50
CA LEU A 230 1.99 8.24 11.33
C LEU A 230 0.50 8.63 11.41
N THR A 231 -0.11 8.45 12.58
CA THR A 231 -1.53 8.69 12.82
C THR A 231 -1.74 9.38 14.17
N GLY A 232 -2.93 9.96 14.38
CA GLY A 232 -3.27 10.66 15.61
C GLY A 232 -2.54 11.99 15.74
N ASN A 233 -2.26 12.39 16.98
CA ASN A 233 -1.57 13.64 17.28
C ASN A 233 -0.06 13.39 17.34
N CYS A 234 0.68 13.99 16.41
CA CYS A 234 2.13 13.83 16.27
C CYS A 234 2.87 15.13 16.59
N LEU A 235 3.91 15.07 17.42
CA LEU A 235 4.79 16.21 17.70
C LEU A 235 6.11 16.11 16.94
N ILE A 236 6.49 17.15 16.20
CA ILE A 236 7.82 17.32 15.60
C ILE A 236 8.58 18.40 16.40
N ILE A 237 9.66 18.00 17.06
CA ILE A 237 10.53 18.90 17.82
C ILE A 237 11.70 19.33 16.93
N ASN A 238 11.80 20.62 16.63
CA ASN A 238 12.88 21.17 15.80
C ASN A 238 14.10 21.55 16.64
N VAL A 239 15.28 21.10 16.18
CA VAL A 239 16.58 21.45 16.75
C VAL A 239 17.46 22.07 15.66
N PHE A 240 17.69 23.38 15.73
CA PHE A 240 18.59 24.10 14.84
C PHE A 240 20.02 24.07 15.40
N LEU A 241 20.93 23.46 14.66
CA LEU A 241 22.31 23.26 15.08
C LEU A 241 23.28 24.10 14.25
N SER A 242 24.03 24.96 14.96
CA SER A 242 25.22 25.62 14.41
C SER A 242 26.47 24.86 14.85
N ASP A 243 27.42 24.67 13.95
CA ASP A 243 28.66 23.94 14.19
C ASP A 243 29.89 24.79 13.82
N SER A 244 31.08 24.20 13.86
CA SER A 244 32.32 24.93 13.51
C SER A 244 32.41 25.44 12.06
N VAL A 245 31.52 25.00 11.17
CA VAL A 245 31.57 25.34 9.73
C VAL A 245 30.33 26.06 9.23
N SER A 246 29.26 26.11 10.02
CA SER A 246 27.97 26.70 9.63
C SER A 246 27.20 27.27 10.81
N GLU A 247 26.49 28.36 10.57
CA GLU A 247 25.60 29.01 11.55
C GLU A 247 24.25 29.34 10.91
N TRP A 248 23.21 29.45 11.73
CA TRP A 248 21.86 29.80 11.27
C TRP A 248 21.64 31.31 11.22
N GLU A 249 21.06 31.79 10.13
CA GLU A 249 20.47 33.12 10.03
C GLU A 249 18.95 33.05 10.18
N ASP A 250 18.34 34.14 10.67
CA ASP A 250 16.90 34.19 10.97
C ASP A 250 16.01 33.83 9.78
N GLY A 251 16.41 34.23 8.57
CA GLY A 251 15.65 33.97 7.34
C GLY A 251 15.72 32.50 6.91
N ASP A 252 16.84 31.82 7.12
CA ASP A 252 17.02 30.42 6.74
C ASP A 252 16.24 29.48 7.66
N VAL A 253 16.15 29.83 8.94
CA VAL A 253 15.28 29.16 9.90
C VAL A 253 13.83 29.21 9.43
N GLU A 254 13.35 30.39 9.01
CA GLU A 254 11.98 30.57 8.54
C GLU A 254 11.71 29.80 7.24
N LYS A 255 12.66 29.75 6.30
CA LYS A 255 12.56 28.90 5.11
C LYS A 255 12.42 27.42 5.46
N SER A 256 13.25 26.93 6.39
CA SER A 256 13.25 25.53 6.82
C SER A 256 11.93 25.15 7.49
N LEU A 257 11.45 25.99 8.41
CA LEU A 257 10.14 25.79 9.05
C LEU A 257 8.98 25.88 8.06
N SER A 258 9.05 26.76 7.07
CA SER A 258 8.02 26.84 6.02
C SER A 258 7.98 25.57 5.15
N ARG A 259 9.14 25.01 4.79
CA ARG A 259 9.23 23.75 4.03
C ARG A 259 8.71 22.57 4.84
N LEU A 260 9.03 22.52 6.13
CA LEU A 260 8.47 21.54 7.06
C LEU A 260 6.95 21.69 7.19
N GLY A 261 6.42 22.92 7.32
CA GLY A 261 4.97 23.16 7.36
C GLY A 261 4.26 22.59 6.14
N ASN A 262 4.79 22.86 4.93
CA ASN A 262 4.23 22.30 3.69
C ASN A 262 4.31 20.76 3.66
N ALA A 263 5.36 20.17 4.22
CA ALA A 263 5.50 18.71 4.34
C ALA A 263 4.47 18.11 5.32
N CYS A 264 4.18 18.79 6.43
CA CYS A 264 3.14 18.39 7.37
C CYS A 264 1.75 18.45 6.72
N ASP A 265 1.41 19.58 6.08
CA ASP A 265 0.12 19.75 5.39
C ASP A 265 -0.11 18.68 4.32
N PHE A 266 0.96 18.32 3.59
CA PHE A 266 0.95 17.24 2.61
C PHE A 266 0.69 15.87 3.26
N ALA A 267 1.37 15.56 4.37
CA ALA A 267 1.19 14.31 5.10
C ALA A 267 -0.23 14.17 5.67
N GLU A 268 -0.76 15.23 6.28
CA GLU A 268 -2.14 15.27 6.81
C GLU A 268 -3.17 15.07 5.69
N SER A 269 -3.01 15.78 4.57
CA SER A 269 -3.91 15.66 3.41
C SER A 269 -3.93 14.25 2.83
N LEU A 270 -2.77 13.61 2.69
CA LEU A 270 -2.68 12.23 2.19
C LEU A 270 -3.19 11.20 3.20
N SER A 271 -2.93 11.38 4.49
CA SER A 271 -3.47 10.48 5.52
C SER A 271 -5.01 10.50 5.51
N ALA A 272 -5.62 11.68 5.32
CA ALA A 272 -7.06 11.85 5.21
C ALA A 272 -7.64 11.20 3.95
N TYR A 273 -6.91 11.27 2.82
CA TYR A 273 -7.26 10.52 1.60
C TYR A 273 -7.33 9.01 1.87
N TYR A 274 -6.43 8.48 2.70
CA TYR A 274 -6.44 7.09 3.15
C TYR A 274 -7.40 6.81 4.33
N GLY A 275 -8.21 7.78 4.74
CA GLY A 275 -9.21 7.62 5.80
C GLY A 275 -8.66 7.64 7.22
N GLN A 276 -7.41 8.08 7.42
CA GLN A 276 -6.81 8.26 8.74
C GLN A 276 -7.01 9.67 9.28
N SER A 277 -6.93 9.79 10.60
CA SER A 277 -6.78 11.07 11.29
C SER A 277 -5.31 11.28 11.61
N LEU A 278 -4.77 12.43 11.23
CA LEU A 278 -3.42 12.87 11.55
C LEU A 278 -3.44 14.38 11.82
N ASP A 279 -2.84 14.79 12.92
CA ASP A 279 -2.63 16.19 13.30
C ASP A 279 -1.18 16.34 13.73
N ILE A 280 -0.40 17.11 12.97
CA ILE A 280 1.03 17.30 13.20
C ILE A 280 1.27 18.67 13.80
N THR A 281 1.68 18.68 15.07
CA THR A 281 2.23 19.87 15.70
C THR A 281 3.74 19.92 15.49
N SER A 282 4.26 20.97 14.84
CA SER A 282 5.70 21.22 14.73
C SER A 282 6.09 22.43 15.58
N THR A 283 7.20 22.35 16.33
CA THR A 283 7.64 23.48 17.16
C THR A 283 7.99 24.67 16.28
N ASP A 284 7.38 25.82 16.56
CA ASP A 284 7.70 27.06 15.85
C ASP A 284 9.10 27.59 16.18
N LYS A 285 9.48 28.71 15.56
CA LYS A 285 10.77 29.37 15.77
C LYS A 285 11.07 29.69 17.25
N ALA A 286 10.06 30.02 18.05
CA ALA A 286 10.25 30.37 19.46
C ALA A 286 10.36 29.14 20.37
N ALA A 287 9.66 28.05 20.02
CA ALA A 287 9.67 26.79 20.77
C ALA A 287 10.80 25.83 20.36
N SER A 288 11.47 26.09 19.23
CA SER A 288 12.59 25.28 18.74
C SER A 288 13.85 25.42 19.60
N LEU A 289 14.67 24.36 19.65
CA LEU A 289 15.97 24.39 20.33
C LEU A 289 17.05 24.92 19.38
N TYR A 290 17.91 25.81 19.90
CA TYR A 290 19.10 26.27 19.19
C TYR A 290 20.35 25.80 19.93
N LEU A 291 21.14 24.95 19.28
CA LEU A 291 22.41 24.45 19.81
C LEU A 291 23.58 24.99 18.99
N LYS A 292 24.70 25.19 19.69
CA LYS A 292 25.97 25.54 19.07
C LYS A 292 27.07 24.63 19.59
N THR A 293 27.84 24.05 18.69
CA THR A 293 29.03 23.24 19.02
C THR A 293 30.28 23.78 18.32
N SER A 294 31.44 23.58 18.95
CA SER A 294 32.75 23.84 18.35
C SER A 294 33.24 22.69 17.46
N ASP A 295 32.56 21.56 17.47
CA ASP A 295 32.90 20.42 16.61
C ASP A 295 32.33 20.60 15.21
N LYS A 296 32.85 19.84 14.25
CA LYS A 296 32.26 19.74 12.92
C LYS A 296 31.30 18.56 12.92
N ILE A 297 30.01 18.81 12.68
CA ILE A 297 29.03 17.73 12.58
C ILE A 297 29.22 17.01 11.24
N PRO A 298 29.22 15.66 11.21
CA PRO A 298 29.32 14.92 9.96
C PRO A 298 28.05 15.07 9.10
N ALA A 299 28.22 14.92 7.79
CA ALA A 299 27.12 14.93 6.81
C ALA A 299 26.74 13.53 6.32
N ASP A 300 27.37 12.49 6.88
CA ASP A 300 27.18 11.09 6.52
C ASP A 300 26.31 10.40 7.59
N ILE A 301 25.30 9.64 7.17
CA ILE A 301 24.41 8.87 8.03
C ILE A 301 25.17 7.84 8.89
N ASN A 302 26.31 7.34 8.41
CA ASN A 302 27.08 6.31 9.13
C ASN A 302 27.76 6.81 10.41
N GLU A 303 27.71 8.13 10.68
CA GLU A 303 28.33 8.74 11.85
C GLU A 303 27.30 9.22 12.92
N PHE A 304 26.14 8.57 13.03
CA PHE A 304 24.98 9.01 13.84
C PHE A 304 25.20 9.17 15.37
N VAL A 305 26.29 8.63 15.93
CA VAL A 305 26.63 8.74 17.37
C VAL A 305 26.85 10.21 17.82
N TRP A 306 27.07 11.12 16.88
CA TRP A 306 27.28 12.53 17.18
C TRP A 306 26.12 13.18 17.95
N ILE A 307 24.87 12.72 17.74
CA ILE A 307 23.69 13.27 18.44
C ILE A 307 23.80 12.99 19.94
N ASP A 308 24.11 11.76 20.32
CA ASP A 308 24.18 11.36 21.73
C ASP A 308 25.37 12.05 22.43
N LEU A 309 26.50 12.18 21.72
CA LEU A 309 27.65 12.94 22.21
C LEU A 309 27.30 14.42 22.41
N LEU A 310 26.62 15.05 21.46
CA LEU A 310 26.18 16.44 21.54
C LEU A 310 25.34 16.67 22.80
N PHE A 311 24.36 15.81 23.07
CA PHE A 311 23.50 15.97 24.25
C PHE A 311 24.16 15.57 25.57
N SER A 312 25.15 14.68 25.57
CA SER A 312 25.86 14.25 26.79
C SER A 312 26.54 15.41 27.54
N ASP A 313 27.02 16.40 26.78
CA ASP A 313 27.66 17.61 27.30
C ASP A 313 26.66 18.72 27.65
N THR A 314 25.38 18.56 27.32
CA THR A 314 24.33 19.50 27.72
C THR A 314 23.85 19.26 29.16
N VAL A 315 22.99 20.16 29.66
CA VAL A 315 22.26 19.96 30.91
C VAL A 315 21.22 18.84 30.83
N TYR A 316 20.77 18.49 29.61
CA TYR A 316 19.73 17.49 29.37
C TYR A 316 20.23 16.06 29.36
N LYS A 317 21.54 15.86 29.12
CA LYS A 317 22.24 14.55 29.07
C LYS A 317 21.86 13.62 27.94
N SER A 318 20.63 13.69 27.42
CA SER A 318 20.18 12.97 26.24
C SER A 318 19.15 13.79 25.46
N LEU A 319 18.84 13.34 24.25
CA LEU A 319 17.79 13.92 23.41
C LEU A 319 16.40 13.78 24.06
N GLU A 320 16.10 12.59 24.56
CA GLU A 320 14.87 12.28 25.28
C GLU A 320 14.75 13.12 26.55
N GLY A 321 15.86 13.33 27.25
CA GLY A 321 15.91 14.20 28.44
C GLY A 321 15.55 15.64 28.11
N TYR A 322 15.97 16.15 26.95
CA TYR A 322 15.56 17.47 26.47
C TYR A 322 14.06 17.52 26.16
N ALA A 323 13.57 16.57 25.35
CA ALA A 323 12.18 16.51 24.93
C ALA A 323 11.23 16.44 26.14
N ALA A 324 11.47 15.51 27.06
CA ALA A 324 10.64 15.32 28.26
C ALA A 324 10.72 16.50 29.25
N SER A 325 11.74 17.36 29.16
CA SER A 325 11.86 18.55 30.01
C SER A 325 11.07 19.75 29.50
N HIS A 326 10.64 19.75 28.23
CA HIS A 326 10.02 20.91 27.57
C HIS A 326 8.62 20.65 27.03
N PHE A 327 8.29 19.39 26.76
CA PHE A 327 7.03 19.00 26.12
C PHE A 327 6.32 17.96 26.97
N ASP A 328 4.98 18.05 26.99
CA ASP A 328 4.13 17.01 27.56
C ASP A 328 4.00 15.87 26.55
N LEU A 329 5.01 15.00 26.50
CA LEU A 329 5.08 13.92 25.51
C LEU A 329 3.90 12.94 25.62
N GLU A 330 3.25 12.85 26.78
CA GLU A 330 2.07 11.99 26.99
C GLU A 330 0.80 12.55 26.33
N SER A 331 0.79 13.83 25.92
CA SER A 331 -0.34 14.42 25.19
C SER A 331 -0.36 14.11 23.69
N TYR A 332 0.69 13.46 23.19
CA TYR A 332 0.86 13.11 21.79
C TYR A 332 0.86 11.59 21.64
N ASP A 333 0.24 11.10 20.57
CA ASP A 333 0.29 9.68 20.22
C ASP A 333 1.71 9.28 19.80
N ASN A 334 2.39 10.19 19.08
CA ASN A 334 3.75 10.00 18.59
C ASN A 334 4.57 11.29 18.64
N TRP A 335 5.89 11.18 18.70
CA TRP A 335 6.77 12.34 18.58
C TRP A 335 8.11 11.97 17.95
N CYS A 336 8.73 12.95 17.28
CA CYS A 336 10.06 12.81 16.71
C CYS A 336 10.86 14.11 16.81
N VAL A 337 12.17 14.02 16.54
CA VAL A 337 13.07 15.18 16.50
C VAL A 337 13.64 15.38 15.12
N MET A 338 13.52 16.60 14.60
CA MET A 338 14.15 17.00 13.35
C MET A 338 15.31 17.95 13.62
N PHE A 339 16.52 17.51 13.28
CA PHE A 339 17.73 18.32 13.34
C PHE A 339 17.92 19.09 12.04
N HIS A 340 18.25 20.36 12.14
CA HIS A 340 18.48 21.23 11.00
C HIS A 340 19.93 21.75 11.04
N LEU A 341 20.68 21.56 9.96
CA LEU A 341 22.03 22.12 9.79
C LEU A 341 22.13 23.04 8.58
N ASN A 342 22.64 24.26 8.75
CA ASN A 342 22.81 25.23 7.67
C ASN A 342 24.07 24.99 6.82
N LYS A 343 24.18 23.82 6.19
CA LYS A 343 25.27 23.47 5.29
C LYS A 343 24.82 22.38 4.32
N LYS A 344 25.54 22.26 3.21
CA LYS A 344 25.35 21.17 2.25
C LYS A 344 25.62 19.81 2.91
N GLY A 345 24.68 18.88 2.71
CA GLY A 345 24.74 17.49 3.10
C GLY A 345 23.62 16.72 2.44
N ARG A 346 23.55 15.40 2.67
CA ARG A 346 22.41 14.58 2.28
C ARG A 346 21.59 14.33 3.53
N SER A 347 20.32 14.72 3.52
CA SER A 347 19.41 14.46 4.62
C SER A 347 19.23 12.96 4.86
N TYR A 348 18.89 12.60 6.08
CA TYR A 348 18.68 11.20 6.46
C TYR A 348 17.81 11.06 7.71
N ALA A 349 17.11 9.94 7.79
CA ALA A 349 16.36 9.50 8.96
C ALA A 349 17.10 8.42 9.76
N ILE A 350 16.93 8.45 11.07
CA ILE A 350 17.40 7.46 12.03
C ILE A 350 16.16 6.97 12.79
N PRO A 351 15.36 6.08 12.17
CA PRO A 351 14.22 5.49 12.85
C PRO A 351 14.69 4.62 14.02
N CYS A 352 13.91 4.57 15.10
CA CYS A 352 14.14 3.64 16.18
C CYS A 352 13.82 2.23 15.66
N ASP A 353 14.81 1.34 15.61
CA ASP A 353 14.59 -0.04 15.22
C ASP A 353 14.69 -0.97 16.44
N ARG A 354 13.55 -1.53 16.86
CA ARG A 354 13.48 -2.48 17.98
C ARG A 354 14.09 -3.85 17.65
N ALA A 355 14.27 -4.18 16.37
CA ALA A 355 14.85 -5.44 15.91
C ALA A 355 16.39 -5.39 15.81
N ASN A 356 16.99 -4.20 15.73
CA ASN A 356 18.44 -4.00 15.73
C ASN A 356 18.97 -3.67 17.14
N SER A 357 20.25 -3.96 17.40
CA SER A 357 20.92 -3.81 18.71
C SER A 357 20.92 -2.40 19.32
N ASP A 358 20.45 -1.40 18.58
CA ASP A 358 20.64 0.00 18.89
C ASP A 358 19.48 0.60 19.70
N TRP A 359 18.37 -0.12 19.87
CA TRP A 359 17.26 0.30 20.75
C TRP A 359 17.69 0.47 22.22
N GLU A 360 18.75 -0.21 22.65
CA GLU A 360 19.34 -0.04 23.99
C GLU A 360 20.06 1.32 24.13
N HIS A 361 20.31 2.02 23.02
CA HIS A 361 21.08 3.26 22.97
C HIS A 361 20.23 4.50 22.68
N TYR A 362 19.10 4.37 21.98
CA TYR A 362 18.17 5.47 21.76
C TYR A 362 16.74 4.99 21.51
N THR A 363 15.78 5.80 21.93
CA THR A 363 14.35 5.44 21.92
C THR A 363 13.47 6.44 21.20
N ALA A 364 14.04 7.55 20.71
CA ALA A 364 13.32 8.58 19.97
C ALA A 364 13.58 8.48 18.46
N GLU A 365 12.51 8.61 17.67
CA GLU A 365 12.62 8.85 16.23
C GLU A 365 13.32 10.18 15.96
N ARG A 366 14.27 10.19 15.01
CA ARG A 366 14.98 11.42 14.65
C ARG A 366 15.50 11.43 13.22
N CYS A 367 15.49 12.60 12.60
CA CYS A 367 16.11 12.82 11.29
C CYS A 367 16.97 14.08 11.27
N VAL A 368 17.81 14.18 10.26
CA VAL A 368 18.74 15.28 10.04
C VAL A 368 18.48 15.84 8.65
N VAL A 369 18.14 17.12 8.57
CA VAL A 369 17.91 17.85 7.33
C VAL A 369 19.01 18.90 7.14
N PHE A 370 19.63 18.86 5.97
CA PHE A 370 20.71 19.77 5.60
C PHE A 370 20.18 20.89 4.71
N HIS A 371 20.21 22.11 5.22
CA HIS A 371 19.75 23.29 4.51
C HIS A 371 20.81 23.83 3.53
N THR A 372 20.36 24.27 2.35
CA THR A 372 21.19 25.05 1.44
C THR A 372 20.36 26.00 0.56
N ASP A 373 20.90 27.18 0.30
CA ASP A 373 20.34 28.13 -0.68
C ASP A 373 20.71 27.81 -2.14
N ASP A 374 21.51 26.77 -2.38
CA ASP A 374 21.88 26.35 -3.73
C ASP A 374 20.82 25.41 -4.31
N GLU A 375 19.83 25.98 -5.00
CA GLU A 375 18.74 25.25 -5.67
C GLU A 375 19.22 24.23 -6.72
N ASN A 376 20.47 24.35 -7.21
CA ASN A 376 21.04 23.41 -8.16
C ASN A 376 21.77 22.23 -7.49
N TYR A 377 21.84 22.23 -6.16
CA TYR A 377 22.44 21.12 -5.43
C TYR A 377 21.54 19.89 -5.52
N SER A 378 22.13 18.73 -5.82
CA SER A 378 21.38 17.48 -6.01
C SER A 378 20.61 17.00 -4.77
N TYR A 379 20.98 17.51 -3.59
CA TYR A 379 20.31 17.24 -2.31
C TYR A 379 19.75 18.53 -1.70
N TYR A 380 19.23 19.43 -2.55
CA TYR A 380 18.54 20.63 -2.09
C TYR A 380 17.34 20.26 -1.21
N ASP A 381 17.16 20.99 -0.10
CA ASP A 381 16.13 20.70 0.90
C ASP A 381 14.77 21.27 0.49
N SER A 382 14.08 20.60 -0.42
CA SER A 382 12.68 20.91 -0.75
C SER A 382 11.72 20.39 0.34
N SER A 383 10.46 20.87 0.36
CA SER A 383 9.41 20.30 1.22
C SER A 383 9.27 18.78 1.05
N GLY A 384 9.51 18.26 -0.16
CA GLY A 384 9.52 16.82 -0.43
C GLY A 384 10.58 16.07 0.36
N VAL A 385 11.77 16.66 0.58
CA VAL A 385 12.81 16.07 1.43
C VAL A 385 12.32 15.98 2.88
N TYR A 386 11.70 17.04 3.41
CA TYR A 386 11.14 17.02 4.76
C TYR A 386 10.09 15.92 4.94
N ALA A 387 9.17 15.76 3.98
CA ALA A 387 8.17 14.70 4.01
C ALA A 387 8.79 13.30 3.87
N HIS A 388 9.75 13.12 2.97
CA HIS A 388 10.46 11.86 2.77
C HIS A 388 11.18 11.39 4.04
N GLU A 389 11.97 12.28 4.68
CA GLU A 389 12.66 11.95 5.92
C GLU A 389 11.68 11.74 7.08
N LEU A 390 10.58 12.51 7.14
CA LEU A 390 9.53 12.28 8.13
C LEU A 390 8.92 10.88 7.96
N PHE A 391 8.62 10.45 6.74
CA PHE A 391 7.97 9.15 6.48
C PHE A 391 8.86 7.97 6.88
N HIS A 392 10.17 8.07 6.71
CA HIS A 392 11.10 7.05 7.20
C HIS A 392 11.00 6.82 8.71
N LEU A 393 10.73 7.86 9.50
CA LEU A 393 10.59 7.75 10.98
C LEU A 393 9.39 6.90 11.40
N PHE A 394 8.44 6.69 10.49
CA PHE A 394 7.25 5.88 10.72
C PHE A 394 7.27 4.63 9.84
N GLY A 395 8.46 4.19 9.44
CA GLY A 395 8.67 2.90 8.81
C GLY A 395 8.54 2.88 7.30
N ALA A 396 8.36 4.01 6.60
CA ALA A 396 8.44 4.00 5.14
C ALA A 396 9.85 3.60 4.67
N ALA A 397 9.94 2.86 3.56
CA ALA A 397 11.20 2.37 3.00
C ALA A 397 11.53 3.09 1.69
N ASP A 398 12.82 3.29 1.41
CA ASP A 398 13.28 3.78 0.12
C ASP A 398 12.89 2.80 -1.00
N LEU A 399 12.26 3.31 -2.07
CA LEU A 399 11.73 2.53 -3.19
C LEU A 399 12.57 2.70 -4.48
N TYR A 400 13.87 2.94 -4.33
CA TYR A 400 14.80 3.09 -5.45
C TYR A 400 16.12 2.34 -5.17
N ALA A 401 16.92 2.10 -6.21
CA ALA A 401 18.21 1.44 -6.07
C ALA A 401 19.21 2.29 -5.25
N PRO A 402 20.01 1.69 -4.35
CA PRO A 402 20.25 0.25 -4.20
C PRO A 402 19.39 -0.45 -3.15
N TYR A 403 18.36 0.21 -2.61
CA TYR A 403 17.55 -0.33 -1.51
C TYR A 403 16.63 -1.46 -1.94
N ILE A 404 16.16 -1.40 -3.19
CA ILE A 404 15.46 -2.48 -3.88
C ILE A 404 16.19 -2.86 -5.17
N SER A 405 15.82 -3.97 -5.79
CA SER A 405 16.39 -4.36 -7.07
C SER A 405 16.00 -3.36 -8.18
N ASN A 406 16.78 -3.29 -9.26
CA ASN A 406 16.43 -2.42 -10.39
C ASN A 406 15.11 -2.86 -11.04
N ASP A 407 14.86 -4.18 -11.14
CA ASP A 407 13.64 -4.73 -11.73
C ASP A 407 12.40 -4.33 -10.90
N ASP A 408 12.53 -4.37 -9.56
CA ASP A 408 11.50 -3.92 -8.63
C ASP A 408 11.25 -2.41 -8.73
N SER A 409 12.32 -1.62 -8.83
CA SER A 409 12.23 -0.16 -9.01
C SER A 409 11.55 0.21 -10.32
N ASP A 410 11.85 -0.51 -11.41
CA ASP A 410 11.21 -0.31 -12.72
C ASP A 410 9.73 -0.70 -12.69
N LEU A 411 9.40 -1.79 -11.99
CA LEU A 411 8.02 -2.19 -11.76
C LEU A 411 7.24 -1.11 -11.00
N LEU A 412 7.80 -0.60 -9.90
CA LEU A 412 7.21 0.49 -9.13
C LEU A 412 7.08 1.79 -9.91
N ASN A 413 8.00 2.08 -10.84
CA ASN A 413 7.87 3.22 -11.72
C ASN A 413 6.63 3.14 -12.63
N ASN A 414 6.16 1.94 -12.96
CA ASN A 414 4.93 1.76 -13.75
C ASN A 414 3.65 1.90 -12.91
N TYR A 415 3.69 1.51 -11.62
CA TYR A 415 2.54 1.62 -10.74
C TYR A 415 2.44 2.99 -10.06
N PHE A 416 3.55 3.50 -9.53
CA PHE A 416 3.60 4.72 -8.73
C PHE A 416 4.79 5.59 -9.13
N PRO A 417 4.77 6.19 -10.34
CA PRO A 417 5.84 7.04 -10.85
C PRO A 417 6.07 8.32 -10.02
N ASN A 418 5.22 8.64 -9.07
CA ASN A 418 5.38 9.83 -8.23
C ASN A 418 5.46 9.51 -6.74
N ASP A 419 5.61 8.23 -6.35
CA ASP A 419 5.78 7.89 -4.93
C ASP A 419 6.99 8.63 -4.33
N ILE A 420 6.76 9.36 -3.24
CA ILE A 420 7.76 10.19 -2.57
C ILE A 420 8.96 9.39 -2.04
N MET A 421 8.77 8.11 -1.74
CA MET A 421 9.83 7.20 -1.32
C MET A 421 10.64 6.67 -2.49
N ARG A 422 10.19 6.88 -3.73
CA ARG A 422 10.91 6.50 -4.95
C ARG A 422 11.58 7.71 -5.61
N THR A 423 10.89 8.83 -5.69
CA THR A 423 11.40 10.07 -6.26
C THR A 423 10.93 11.27 -5.44
N ILE A 424 11.85 12.16 -5.08
CA ILE A 424 11.55 13.34 -4.29
C ILE A 424 11.48 14.54 -5.25
N PRO A 425 10.28 15.02 -5.64
CA PRO A 425 10.17 16.20 -6.49
C PRO A 425 10.52 17.48 -5.72
N LEU A 426 10.94 18.52 -6.44
CA LEU A 426 11.12 19.86 -5.87
C LEU A 426 9.77 20.47 -5.46
N ASP A 427 8.73 20.24 -6.26
CA ASP A 427 7.35 20.61 -5.97
C ASP A 427 6.63 19.40 -5.36
N ILE A 428 6.29 19.51 -4.06
CA ILE A 428 5.69 18.42 -3.30
C ILE A 428 4.28 18.05 -3.82
N GLU A 429 3.58 18.95 -4.49
CA GLU A 429 2.26 18.69 -5.09
C GLU A 429 2.32 17.68 -6.25
N LEU A 430 3.53 17.42 -6.78
CA LEU A 430 3.75 16.38 -7.79
C LEU A 430 4.02 15.01 -7.17
N ALA A 431 4.23 14.93 -5.85
CA ALA A 431 4.47 13.68 -5.13
C ALA A 431 3.16 12.95 -4.79
N SER A 432 3.27 11.65 -4.58
CA SER A 432 2.18 10.79 -4.11
C SER A 432 2.69 9.84 -3.03
N VAL A 433 1.76 9.16 -2.36
CA VAL A 433 2.04 8.01 -1.49
C VAL A 433 1.34 6.80 -2.07
N SER A 434 2.09 5.75 -2.42
CA SER A 434 1.56 4.47 -2.89
C SER A 434 0.89 3.69 -1.75
N PRO A 435 0.05 2.69 -2.06
CA PRO A 435 -0.49 1.77 -1.08
C PRO A 435 0.59 1.07 -0.24
N PHE A 436 1.76 0.74 -0.81
CA PHE A 436 2.86 0.17 -0.03
C PHE A 436 3.38 1.17 1.00
N THR A 437 3.68 2.41 0.59
CA THR A 437 4.13 3.46 1.50
C THR A 437 3.06 3.77 2.55
N ALA A 438 1.78 3.89 2.16
CA ALA A 438 0.66 4.10 3.08
C ALA A 438 0.51 2.95 4.08
N PHE A 439 0.64 1.70 3.64
CA PHE A 439 0.66 0.53 4.51
C PHE A 439 1.79 0.64 5.55
N ARG A 440 3.00 0.98 5.12
CA ARG A 440 4.17 1.14 6.01
C ARG A 440 3.99 2.25 7.04
N LEU A 441 3.37 3.35 6.65
CA LEU A 441 3.01 4.47 7.54
C LEU A 441 1.85 4.14 8.50
N GLY A 442 1.20 2.99 8.35
CA GLY A 442 0.03 2.60 9.13
C GLY A 442 -1.27 3.24 8.67
N TRP A 443 -1.31 3.81 7.46
CA TRP A 443 -2.51 4.40 6.88
C TRP A 443 -3.42 3.39 6.21
N LEU A 444 -2.85 2.28 5.73
CA LEU A 444 -3.60 1.12 5.25
C LEU A 444 -3.36 -0.07 6.18
N GLY A 445 -4.44 -0.76 6.56
CA GLY A 445 -4.39 -1.94 7.42
C GLY A 445 -4.04 -3.25 6.69
N TYR A 446 -3.90 -3.19 5.36
CA TYR A 446 -3.61 -4.33 4.51
C TYR A 446 -2.56 -3.96 3.45
N LEU A 447 -1.85 -4.98 2.96
CA LEU A 447 -0.97 -4.84 1.82
C LEU A 447 -1.50 -5.66 0.65
N ASP A 448 -1.62 -5.03 -0.52
CA ASP A 448 -1.99 -5.74 -1.73
C ASP A 448 -0.95 -6.82 -2.08
N GLN A 449 -1.44 -7.99 -2.49
CA GLN A 449 -0.62 -9.16 -2.83
C GLN A 449 0.53 -8.81 -3.78
N GLN A 450 0.28 -7.90 -4.73
CA GLN A 450 1.25 -7.47 -5.72
C GLN A 450 2.47 -6.75 -5.15
N PHE A 451 2.42 -6.25 -3.92
CA PHE A 451 3.54 -5.54 -3.27
C PHE A 451 4.22 -6.38 -2.19
N THR A 452 3.77 -7.61 -1.96
CA THR A 452 4.36 -8.50 -0.95
C THR A 452 5.83 -8.83 -1.22
N PHE A 453 6.30 -8.69 -2.47
CA PHE A 453 7.71 -8.86 -2.81
C PHE A 453 8.62 -7.82 -2.11
N LEU A 454 8.10 -6.63 -1.77
CA LEU A 454 8.83 -5.55 -1.10
C LEU A 454 9.06 -5.80 0.40
N ILE A 455 8.47 -6.85 0.95
CA ILE A 455 8.62 -7.22 2.36
C ILE A 455 9.87 -8.11 2.58
N ASN A 456 10.36 -8.78 1.54
CA ASN A 456 11.30 -9.91 1.69
C ASN A 456 12.78 -9.52 1.76
#